data_AF-A0AAV4UK25-F1
#
_entry.id   AF-A0AAV4UK25-F1
#
_cell.length_a   1.000
_cell.length_b   1.000
_cell.length_c   1.000
_cell.angle_alpha   90.00
_cell.angle_beta   90.00
_cell.angle_gamma   90.00
#
_symmetry.space_group_name_H-M   'P 1'
#
loop_
_entity.id
_entity.type
_entity.pdbx_description
1 polymer ?
#
loop_
_entity_poly.entity_id
_entity_poly.type
_entity_poly.pdbx_seq_one_letter_code
_entity_poly.pdbx_strand_id
1 'polypeptide(L)'
;MAAWASGTWPSKLYVLLVEERKLATVIKGQEDQFFKLAPSENQLLTSFDYDSIMLYGSLTFSKDKANRLRTMEGKDGRYLKDVNTKKLSEQDIKRINMLYDCK
;
A
#
# COMPACT_ATOMS: atom_id res chain seq x y z
N MET A 1 8.44 23.91 5.65
CA MET A 1 7.07 23.90 5.07
C MET A 1 6.38 22.66 5.60
N ALA A 2 5.34 22.83 6.42
CA ALA A 2 4.55 21.72 6.95
C ALA A 2 3.41 21.44 5.97
N ALA A 3 3.46 20.29 5.28
CA ALA A 3 2.41 19.90 4.37
C ALA A 3 1.25 19.29 5.17
N TRP A 4 0.18 20.09 5.33
CA TRP A 4 -1.12 19.60 5.75
C TRP A 4 -1.77 18.89 4.55
N ALA A 5 -1.90 17.57 4.61
CA ALA A 5 -2.77 16.82 3.71
C ALA A 5 -4.05 16.44 4.47
N SER A 6 -5.09 17.26 4.30
CA SER A 6 -6.45 16.93 4.69
C SER A 6 -6.98 15.82 3.76
N GLY A 7 -7.30 14.66 4.34
CA GLY A 7 -8.04 13.59 3.67
C GLY A 7 -7.19 12.39 3.25
N THR A 8 -7.26 11.33 4.06
CA THR A 8 -6.68 9.98 3.88
C THR A 8 -5.14 9.90 4.01
N TRP A 9 -4.69 9.32 5.13
CA TRP A 9 -3.31 8.94 5.46
C TRP A 9 -2.64 8.07 4.36
N PRO A 10 -1.29 7.91 4.36
CA PRO A 10 -0.44 7.67 3.17
C PRO A 10 -0.50 6.27 2.56
N SER A 11 -1.56 5.49 2.78
CA SER A 11 -1.72 4.19 2.11
C SER A 11 -1.94 4.33 0.60
N LYS A 12 -2.43 5.48 0.13
CA LYS A 12 -2.52 5.80 -1.30
C LYS A 12 -1.15 5.95 -1.99
N LEU A 13 -0.05 6.14 -1.23
CA LEU A 13 1.32 6.23 -1.79
C LEU A 13 1.89 4.89 -2.27
N TYR A 14 1.33 3.74 -1.86
CA TYR A 14 1.93 2.42 -2.14
C TYR A 14 1.07 1.48 -2.98
N VAL A 15 -0.08 1.95 -3.46
CA VAL A 15 -0.93 1.21 -4.41
C VAL A 15 -0.33 1.23 -5.83
N LEU A 16 1.00 1.22 -5.93
CA LEU A 16 1.73 1.44 -7.17
C LEU A 16 2.32 0.17 -7.77
N LEU A 17 2.43 -0.93 -7.01
CA LEU A 17 3.17 -2.11 -7.46
C LEU A 17 2.46 -3.46 -7.26
N VAL A 18 1.14 -3.46 -7.09
CA VAL A 18 0.31 -4.66 -7.29
C VAL A 18 -0.13 -4.64 -8.76
N GLU A 19 0.63 -5.33 -9.61
CA GLU A 19 0.38 -5.39 -11.06
C GLU A 19 -0.87 -6.21 -11.41
N GLU A 20 -1.37 -7.07 -10.52
CA GLU A 20 -2.56 -7.89 -10.77
C GLU A 20 -3.74 -7.47 -9.88
N ARG A 21 -4.42 -6.39 -10.27
CA ARG A 21 -5.69 -5.98 -9.65
C ARG A 21 -6.80 -6.95 -10.07
N LYS A 22 -7.17 -7.87 -9.19
CA LYS A 22 -8.36 -8.71 -9.38
C LYS A 22 -9.62 -7.93 -8.97
N LEU A 23 -9.98 -6.88 -9.72
CA LEU A 23 -11.11 -5.98 -9.39
C LEU A 23 -12.42 -6.75 -9.13
N ALA A 24 -12.65 -7.88 -9.82
CA ALA A 24 -13.81 -8.74 -9.61
C ALA A 24 -13.88 -9.39 -8.20
N THR A 25 -12.80 -9.33 -7.43
CA THR A 25 -12.70 -9.86 -6.05
C THR A 25 -12.85 -8.77 -4.98
N VAL A 26 -12.89 -7.51 -5.39
CA VAL A 26 -13.05 -6.35 -4.49
C VAL A 26 -14.53 -6.13 -4.18
N ILE A 27 -14.83 -5.63 -2.98
CA ILE A 27 -16.18 -5.20 -2.59
C ILE A 27 -16.62 -4.05 -3.53
N LYS A 28 -17.85 -4.14 -4.04
CA LYS A 28 -18.42 -3.12 -4.93
C LYS A 28 -18.40 -1.74 -4.27
N GLY A 29 -17.86 -0.74 -4.96
CA GLY A 29 -17.70 0.64 -4.48
C GLY A 29 -16.38 0.92 -3.75
N GLN A 30 -15.47 -0.06 -3.65
CA GLN A 30 -14.13 0.08 -3.05
C GLN A 30 -13.01 -0.06 -4.09
N GLU A 31 -13.35 -0.13 -5.37
CA GLU A 31 -12.40 -0.25 -6.47
C GLU A 31 -11.48 0.97 -6.57
N ASP A 32 -11.96 2.14 -6.12
CA ASP A 32 -11.23 3.40 -6.14
C ASP A 32 -10.03 3.43 -5.18
N GLN A 33 -10.04 2.58 -4.16
CA GLN A 33 -8.90 2.40 -3.23
C GLN A 33 -7.69 1.78 -3.92
N PHE A 34 -7.87 1.22 -5.13
CA PHE A 34 -6.83 0.54 -5.88
C PHE A 34 -6.23 1.39 -7.02
N PHE A 35 -6.54 2.69 -7.11
CA PHE A 35 -5.97 3.56 -8.14
C PHE A 35 -4.47 3.84 -7.92
N LYS A 36 -3.71 3.83 -9.02
CA LYS A 36 -2.29 4.20 -9.05
C LYS A 36 -2.20 5.73 -9.09
N LEU A 37 -1.35 6.32 -8.26
CA LEU A 37 -0.99 7.74 -8.38
C LEU A 37 -0.21 8.00 -9.68
N ALA A 38 -0.30 9.22 -10.22
CA ALA A 38 0.52 9.61 -11.36
C ALA A 38 2.00 9.70 -10.95
N PRO A 39 2.95 9.55 -11.90
CA PRO A 39 4.39 9.66 -11.60
C PRO A 39 4.77 10.99 -10.93
N SER A 40 4.08 12.08 -11.25
CA SER A 40 4.29 13.41 -10.65
C SER A 40 3.74 13.53 -9.22
N GLU A 41 2.82 12.65 -8.83
CA GLU A 41 2.19 12.61 -7.50
C GLU A 41 2.89 11.64 -6.55
N ASN A 42 3.87 10.88 -7.06
CA ASN A 42 4.56 9.84 -6.31
C ASN A 42 6.06 10.11 -6.22
N GLN A 43 6.58 10.17 -4.99
CA GLN A 43 8.00 10.35 -4.73
C GLN A 43 8.65 9.01 -4.37
N LEU A 44 9.41 8.43 -5.30
CA LEU A 44 10.13 7.17 -5.11
C LEU A 44 11.46 7.39 -4.38
N LEU A 45 11.43 7.42 -3.05
CA LEU A 45 12.62 7.65 -2.22
C LEU A 45 13.45 6.39 -1.97
N THR A 46 12.81 5.21 -1.92
CA THR A 46 13.52 3.93 -1.77
C THR A 46 12.85 2.84 -2.63
N SER A 47 13.51 1.69 -2.74
CA SER A 47 12.96 0.51 -3.41
C SER A 47 11.65 0.05 -2.76
N PHE A 48 10.80 -0.63 -3.52
CA PHE A 48 9.53 -1.16 -3.00
C PHE A 48 9.76 -2.15 -1.86
N ASP A 49 8.92 -2.06 -0.83
CA ASP A 49 9.03 -2.86 0.38
C ASP A 49 7.71 -3.57 0.67
N TYR A 50 7.73 -4.90 0.56
CA TYR A 50 6.57 -5.76 0.82
C TYR A 50 6.20 -5.85 2.31
N ASP A 51 7.14 -5.56 3.20
CA ASP A 51 6.95 -5.59 4.64
C ASP A 51 6.59 -4.20 5.21
N SER A 52 6.48 -3.18 4.34
CA SER A 52 6.07 -1.83 4.74
C SER A 52 4.74 -1.85 5.46
N ILE A 53 4.66 -1.10 6.57
CA ILE A 53 3.41 -0.89 7.33
C ILE A 53 2.34 -0.19 6.49
N MET A 54 2.77 0.54 5.46
CA MET A 54 1.90 1.29 4.55
C MET A 54 1.30 0.41 3.44
N LEU A 55 1.77 -0.82 3.27
CA LEU A 55 1.26 -1.75 2.26
C LEU A 55 0.08 -2.57 2.82
N TYR A 56 -1.07 -2.49 2.15
CA TYR A 56 -2.24 -3.31 2.44
C TYR A 56 -1.99 -4.81 2.32
N GLY A 57 -2.77 -5.61 3.04
CA GLY A 57 -2.71 -7.07 2.99
C GLY A 57 -3.54 -7.65 1.84
N SER A 58 -3.25 -8.91 1.49
CA SER A 58 -3.85 -9.59 0.33
C SER A 58 -5.37 -9.72 0.37
N LEU A 59 -5.99 -9.61 1.54
CA LEU A 59 -7.44 -9.74 1.74
C LEU A 59 -8.14 -8.39 1.94
N THR A 60 -7.41 -7.27 1.84
CA THR A 60 -7.98 -5.93 2.04
C THR A 60 -9.05 -5.66 0.97
N PHE A 61 -10.22 -5.18 1.40
CA PHE A 61 -11.40 -4.97 0.56
C PHE A 61 -11.90 -6.20 -0.22
N SER A 62 -11.54 -7.43 0.19
CA SER A 62 -12.05 -8.65 -0.43
C SER A 62 -13.55 -8.82 -0.20
N LYS A 63 -14.29 -9.20 -1.25
CA LYS A 63 -15.71 -9.58 -1.19
C LYS A 63 -15.94 -10.88 -0.41
N ASP A 64 -14.90 -11.70 -0.24
CA ASP A 64 -14.97 -12.99 0.43
C ASP A 64 -13.68 -13.28 1.21
N LYS A 65 -13.55 -12.61 2.35
CA LYS A 65 -12.41 -12.82 3.26
C LYS A 65 -12.43 -14.21 3.91
N ALA A 66 -13.62 -14.80 4.12
CA ALA A 66 -13.77 -16.10 4.76
C ALA A 66 -13.13 -17.22 3.92
N ASN A 67 -13.31 -17.17 2.59
CA ASN A 67 -12.65 -18.09 1.66
C ASN A 67 -11.27 -17.61 1.20
N ARG A 68 -10.67 -16.62 1.89
CA ARG A 68 -9.35 -16.06 1.61
C ARG A 68 -9.16 -15.58 0.17
N LEU A 69 -10.23 -15.04 -0.43
CA LEU A 69 -10.17 -14.53 -1.79
C LEU A 69 -9.29 -13.27 -1.83
N ARG A 70 -8.18 -13.33 -2.58
CA ARG A 70 -7.19 -12.26 -2.61
C ARG A 70 -7.58 -11.16 -3.59
N THR A 71 -7.46 -9.91 -3.15
CA THR A 71 -7.61 -8.71 -4.00
C THR A 71 -6.28 -8.22 -4.56
N MET A 72 -5.19 -8.51 -3.85
CA MET A 72 -3.84 -8.14 -4.20
C MET A 72 -2.84 -9.22 -3.79
N GLU A 73 -1.75 -9.32 -4.53
CA GLU A 73 -0.60 -10.15 -4.22
C GLU A 73 0.67 -9.50 -4.73
N GLY A 74 1.82 -9.95 -4.23
CA GLY A 74 3.09 -9.46 -4.77
C GLY A 74 3.27 -9.91 -6.21
N LYS A 75 4.16 -9.24 -6.94
CA LYS A 75 4.43 -9.59 -8.35
C LYS A 75 4.93 -11.03 -8.55
N ASP A 76 5.46 -11.64 -7.50
CA ASP A 76 5.89 -13.03 -7.44
C ASP A 76 4.81 -13.98 -6.87
N GLY A 77 3.56 -13.53 -6.76
CA GLY A 77 2.44 -14.29 -6.21
C GLY A 77 2.44 -14.44 -4.68
N ARG A 78 3.35 -13.75 -3.97
CA ARG A 78 3.45 -13.85 -2.51
C ARG A 78 2.20 -13.26 -1.84
N TYR A 79 1.84 -13.86 -0.69
CA TYR A 79 0.80 -13.33 0.18
C TYR A 79 1.30 -12.08 0.91
N LEU A 80 0.52 -11.01 0.88
CA LEU A 80 0.82 -9.76 1.58
C LEU A 80 0.14 -9.78 2.96
N LYS A 81 0.95 -9.59 4.00
CA LYS A 81 0.48 -9.55 5.39
C LYS A 81 -0.45 -8.36 5.62
N ASP A 82 -1.42 -8.51 6.51
CA ASP A 82 -2.30 -7.41 6.90
C ASP A 82 -1.56 -6.37 7.73
N VAL A 83 -1.97 -5.11 7.60
CA VAL A 83 -1.32 -3.94 8.24
C VAL A 83 -1.21 -4.10 9.76
N ASN A 84 -2.23 -4.66 10.41
CA ASN A 84 -2.26 -4.90 11.86
C ASN A 84 -1.24 -5.93 12.35
N THR A 85 -0.64 -6.72 11.45
CA THR A 85 0.40 -7.71 11.80
C THR A 85 1.81 -7.20 11.54
N LYS A 86 1.95 -6.06 10.86
CA LYS A 86 3.23 -5.48 10.49
C LYS A 86 3.72 -4.51 11.57
N LYS A 87 5.02 -4.27 11.55
CA LYS A 87 5.68 -3.18 12.28
C LYS A 87 6.33 -2.25 11.27
N LEU A 88 6.76 -1.08 11.72
CA LEU A 88 7.51 -0.15 10.89
C LEU A 88 8.78 -0.84 10.38
N SER A 89 8.95 -0.90 9.05
CA SER A 89 10.13 -1.52 8.45
C SER A 89 11.34 -0.57 8.45
N GLU A 90 12.53 -1.11 8.25
CA GLU A 90 13.74 -0.28 8.09
C GLU A 90 13.63 0.68 6.89
N GLN A 91 12.96 0.24 5.81
CA GLN A 91 12.73 1.10 4.64
C GLN A 91 11.72 2.19 4.94
N ASP A 92 10.69 1.93 5.73
CA ASP A 92 9.75 2.96 6.18
C ASP A 92 10.47 4.01 7.04
N ILE A 93 11.30 3.57 7.99
CA ILE A 93 12.14 4.47 8.81
C ILE A 93 13.04 5.33 7.91
N LYS A 94 13.75 4.69 6.97
CA LYS A 94 14.64 5.39 6.04
C LYS A 94 13.88 6.44 5.22
N ARG A 95 12.71 6.11 4.69
CA ARG A 95 11.88 7.06 3.93
C ARG A 95 11.41 8.23 4.79
N ILE A 96 10.98 7.97 6.02
CA ILE A 96 10.58 9.03 6.97
C ILE A 96 11.77 9.95 7.25
N ASN A 97 12.95 9.40 7.52
CA ASN A 97 14.15 10.20 7.76
C ASN A 97 14.54 11.04 6.54
N MET A 98 14.41 10.51 5.33
CA MET A 98 14.63 11.26 4.08
C MET A 98 13.59 12.37 3.86
N LEU A 99 12.31 12.13 4.21
CA LEU A 99 11.23 13.11 4.05
C LEU A 99 11.34 14.29 5.03
N TYR A 100 11.77 14.01 6.26
CA TYR A 100 11.83 14.99 7.34
C TYR A 100 13.25 15.49 7.65
N ASP A 101 14.25 15.09 6.85
CA ASP A 101 15.67 15.39 7.05
C ASP A 101 16.15 15.07 8.47
N CYS A 102 15.72 13.91 8.99
CA CYS A 102 16.15 13.43 10.29
C CYS A 102 17.56 12.82 10.17
N LYS A 103 18.49 13.32 10.99
CA LYS A 103 19.90 12.92 11.02
C LYS A 103 20.17 11.83 12.04
#